data_AF-A0A1H4Q7Z8-F1
#
_entry.id   AF-A0A1H4Q7Z8-F1
#
_cell.length_a   1.000
_cell.length_b   1.000
_cell.length_c   1.000
_cell.angle_alpha   90.00
_cell.angle_beta   90.00
_cell.angle_gamma   90.00
#
_symmetry.space_group_name_H-M   'P 1'
#
loop_
_entity.id
_entity.type
_entity.pdbx_description
1 polymer ?
#
loop_
_entity_poly.entity_id
_entity_poly.type
_entity_poly.pdbx_seq_one_letter_code
_entity_poly.pdbx_strand_id
1 'polypeptide(L)'
;MTDTLPPLPDTPPLPAQPPAPLRRSFSATAAGLLGLAAGAGLMGAVWGITATTGTGPGTFTLEGAFALTEDASDNGSGCQGTGGYDDIAEGTSVTVYGADSDVIATGHLGDSNSPGYGTCTFDVSVPDVPKGEKFYKVEVSHRGTLQLTAKEAENGEFAGTLG
;
A
#
# COMPACT_ATOMS: atom_id res chain seq x y z
N MET A 1 7.27 31.77 42.36
CA MET A 1 5.90 31.68 42.91
C MET A 1 5.01 31.21 41.78
N THR A 2 4.38 30.05 41.99
CA THR A 2 3.27 29.43 41.21
C THR A 2 3.48 29.21 39.71
N ASP A 3 4.19 28.12 39.41
CA ASP A 3 4.02 27.33 38.20
C ASP A 3 2.65 26.62 38.30
N THR A 4 1.69 27.00 37.46
CA THR A 4 0.33 26.43 37.48
C THR A 4 0.15 25.67 36.18
N LEU A 5 0.40 24.36 36.21
CA LEU A 5 0.14 23.49 35.07
C LEU A 5 -1.36 23.53 34.71
N PRO A 6 -1.72 23.61 33.41
CA PRO A 6 -3.11 23.48 32.99
C PRO A 6 -3.65 22.07 33.29
N PRO A 7 -4.95 21.92 33.60
CA PRO A 7 -5.56 20.62 33.83
C PRO A 7 -5.52 19.77 32.55
N LEU A 8 -5.16 18.49 32.69
CA LEU A 8 -5.22 17.53 31.59
C LEU A 8 -6.67 17.32 31.13
N PRO A 9 -6.91 17.13 29.82
CA PRO A 9 -8.22 16.76 29.31
C PRO A 9 -8.63 15.37 29.80
N ASP A 10 -9.90 15.23 30.18
CA ASP A 10 -10.50 13.94 30.57
C ASP A 10 -10.46 12.98 29.38
N THR A 11 -9.88 11.79 29.60
CA THR A 11 -9.87 10.73 28.60
C THR A 11 -11.26 10.10 28.51
N PRO A 12 -11.84 9.93 27.31
CA PRO A 12 -13.08 9.19 27.15
C PRO A 12 -12.92 7.75 27.66
N PRO A 13 -13.97 7.16 28.27
CA PRO A 13 -13.92 5.76 28.67
C PRO A 13 -13.66 4.88 27.45
N LEU A 14 -12.66 4.00 27.53
CA LEU A 14 -12.37 3.03 26.48
C LEU A 14 -13.62 2.18 26.17
N PRO A 15 -13.92 1.90 24.90
CA PRO A 15 -14.92 0.92 24.52
C PRO A 15 -14.62 -0.42 25.19
N ALA A 16 -15.65 -1.05 25.78
CA ALA A 16 -15.52 -2.35 26.41
C ALA A 16 -14.97 -3.37 25.39
N GLN A 17 -13.78 -3.88 25.66
CA GLN A 17 -13.13 -4.86 24.80
C GLN A 17 -13.92 -6.19 24.84
N PRO A 18 -14.30 -6.76 23.68
CA PRO A 18 -14.94 -8.08 23.63
C PRO A 18 -14.05 -9.14 24.29
N PRO A 19 -14.64 -10.15 24.96
CA PRO A 19 -13.86 -11.18 25.63
C PRO A 19 -13.00 -11.95 24.63
N ALA A 20 -11.72 -12.11 24.97
CA ALA A 20 -10.75 -12.82 24.15
C ALA A 20 -11.20 -14.29 23.92
N PRO A 21 -11.12 -14.81 22.68
CA PRO A 21 -11.46 -16.20 22.42
C PRO A 21 -10.46 -17.14 23.09
N LEU A 22 -10.99 -18.05 23.90
CA LEU A 22 -10.25 -19.10 24.60
C LEU A 22 -9.54 -20.00 23.58
N ARG A 23 -8.21 -19.92 23.52
CA ARG A 23 -7.35 -20.80 22.72
C ARG A 23 -7.54 -22.25 23.18
N ARG A 24 -8.15 -23.09 22.34
CA ARG A 24 -8.26 -24.53 22.57
C ARG A 24 -7.17 -25.24 21.77
N SER A 25 -6.11 -25.65 22.46
CA SER A 25 -5.06 -26.51 21.94
C SER A 25 -5.60 -27.92 21.70
N PHE A 26 -5.70 -28.33 20.44
CA PHE A 26 -5.99 -29.72 20.09
C PHE A 26 -4.71 -30.39 19.62
N SER A 27 -4.18 -31.24 20.49
CA SER A 27 -3.08 -32.16 20.24
C SER A 27 -3.48 -33.22 19.23
N ALA A 28 -2.62 -33.44 18.23
CA ALA A 28 -2.75 -34.51 17.24
C ALA A 28 -2.43 -35.88 17.86
N THR A 29 -3.34 -36.84 17.69
CA THR A 29 -3.02 -38.29 17.81
C THR A 29 -3.80 -39.11 16.78
N ALA A 30 -3.03 -39.65 15.85
CA ALA A 30 -3.07 -40.95 15.17
C ALA A 30 -4.33 -41.86 15.16
N ALA A 31 -4.47 -42.48 13.97
CA ALA A 31 -4.88 -43.86 13.69
C ALA A 31 -6.38 -44.23 13.67
N GLY A 32 -6.82 -44.79 12.52
CA GLY A 32 -8.09 -45.52 12.41
C GLY A 32 -8.51 -45.81 10.97
N LEU A 33 -8.15 -47.00 10.48
CA LEU A 33 -8.59 -47.62 9.22
C LEU A 33 -10.05 -48.16 9.32
N LEU A 34 -10.69 -48.40 8.17
CA LEU A 34 -11.99 -49.08 7.92
C LEU A 34 -13.25 -48.26 8.30
N GLY A 35 -14.34 -48.17 7.53
CA GLY A 35 -14.81 -48.86 6.33
C GLY A 35 -16.18 -48.29 5.91
N LEU A 36 -16.63 -48.66 4.71
CA LEU A 36 -17.79 -48.19 3.97
C LEU A 36 -19.15 -48.25 4.72
N ALA A 37 -20.01 -47.23 4.53
CA ALA A 37 -21.37 -47.38 3.97
C ALA A 37 -22.19 -46.06 4.01
N ALA A 38 -22.61 -45.63 2.83
CA ALA A 38 -23.78 -44.80 2.48
C ALA A 38 -24.47 -43.93 3.56
N GLY A 39 -24.30 -42.61 3.43
CA GLY A 39 -25.20 -41.60 4.00
C GLY A 39 -25.31 -40.42 3.04
N ALA A 40 -26.32 -40.45 2.17
CA ALA A 40 -26.62 -39.40 1.20
C ALA A 40 -26.97 -38.07 1.91
N GLY A 41 -26.29 -36.99 1.54
CA GLY A 41 -26.50 -35.66 2.14
C GLY A 41 -25.75 -34.53 1.44
N LEU A 42 -25.91 -34.44 0.11
CA LEU A 42 -25.84 -33.26 -0.76
C LEU A 42 -25.13 -31.95 -0.29
N MET A 43 -23.89 -31.96 0.20
CA MET A 43 -23.00 -30.78 0.21
C MET A 43 -21.53 -31.21 0.21
N GLY A 44 -21.05 -31.73 -0.93
CA GLY A 44 -19.70 -32.31 -1.00
C GLY A 44 -19.11 -32.31 -2.41
N ALA A 45 -19.36 -31.26 -3.18
CA ALA A 45 -18.66 -31.05 -4.44
C ALA A 45 -18.11 -29.62 -4.47
N VAL A 46 -16.88 -29.50 -4.95
CA VAL A 46 -16.13 -28.26 -5.25
C VAL A 46 -15.34 -27.67 -4.07
N TRP A 47 -14.31 -28.40 -3.63
CA TRP A 47 -12.98 -27.79 -3.56
C TRP A 47 -12.05 -28.61 -4.46
N GLY A 48 -12.46 -28.75 -5.72
CA GLY A 48 -11.53 -29.08 -6.78
C GLY A 48 -10.53 -27.93 -6.83
N ILE A 49 -9.26 -28.25 -6.62
CA ILE A 49 -8.15 -27.32 -6.70
C ILE A 49 -8.13 -26.80 -8.14
N THR A 50 -8.82 -25.70 -8.40
CA THR A 50 -8.60 -24.89 -9.59
C THR A 50 -7.25 -24.22 -9.40
N ALA A 51 -6.20 -24.90 -9.82
CA ALA A 51 -5.03 -24.21 -10.36
C ALA A 51 -5.51 -23.51 -11.63
N THR A 52 -6.17 -22.35 -11.47
CA THR A 52 -6.41 -21.45 -12.58
C THR A 52 -5.04 -20.99 -13.04
N THR A 53 -4.60 -21.52 -14.18
CA THR A 53 -3.68 -20.79 -15.06
C THR A 53 -4.25 -19.38 -15.19
N GLY A 54 -3.57 -18.40 -14.58
CA GLY A 54 -4.08 -17.05 -14.38
C GLY A 54 -4.53 -16.44 -15.71
N THR A 55 -5.85 -16.31 -15.86
CA THR A 55 -6.45 -15.26 -16.69
C THR A 55 -7.11 -14.28 -15.72
N GLY A 56 -6.35 -13.84 -14.71
CA GLY A 56 -6.63 -12.57 -14.06
C GLY A 56 -6.34 -11.44 -15.05
N PRO A 57 -6.91 -10.24 -14.88
CA PRO A 57 -6.42 -9.06 -15.60
C PRO A 57 -4.90 -9.01 -15.40
N GLY A 58 -4.14 -8.87 -16.50
CA GLY A 58 -2.69 -8.79 -16.41
C GLY A 58 -2.29 -7.63 -15.49
N THR A 59 -1.17 -7.75 -14.79
CA THR A 59 -0.61 -6.64 -14.00
C THR A 59 0.61 -6.06 -14.68
N PHE A 60 1.02 -4.86 -14.27
CA PHE A 60 2.27 -4.24 -14.65
C PHE A 60 2.87 -3.49 -13.46
N THR A 61 4.15 -3.14 -13.58
CA THR A 61 4.80 -2.22 -12.65
C THR A 61 4.66 -0.81 -13.19
N LEU A 62 4.00 0.08 -12.45
CA LEU A 62 3.97 1.50 -12.78
C LEU A 62 5.31 2.09 -12.35
N GLU A 63 6.07 2.57 -13.33
CA GLU A 63 7.38 3.19 -13.13
C GLU A 63 7.33 4.67 -13.48
N GLY A 64 8.28 5.44 -12.95
CA GLY A 64 8.44 6.84 -13.30
C GLY A 64 9.33 7.58 -12.33
N ALA A 65 9.23 8.91 -12.34
CA ALA A 65 10.00 9.78 -11.47
C ALA A 65 9.10 10.81 -10.78
N PHE A 66 9.48 11.16 -9.54
CA PHE A 66 8.83 12.18 -8.75
C PHE A 66 9.86 13.23 -8.33
N ALA A 67 9.67 14.48 -8.71
CA ALA A 67 10.57 15.58 -8.38
C ALA A 67 10.00 16.48 -7.28
N LEU A 68 10.82 16.74 -6.27
CA LEU A 68 10.63 17.80 -5.30
C LEU A 68 11.54 18.97 -5.70
N THR A 69 10.96 20.09 -6.12
CA THR A 69 11.68 21.23 -6.73
C THR A 69 12.02 22.33 -5.74
N GLU A 70 11.52 22.27 -4.52
CA GLU A 70 11.86 23.18 -3.43
C GLU A 70 11.95 22.43 -2.10
N ASP A 71 12.56 23.08 -1.10
CA ASP A 71 12.64 22.58 0.26
C ASP A 71 13.12 21.12 0.40
N ALA A 72 14.02 20.67 -0.48
CA ALA A 72 14.65 19.36 -0.36
C ALA A 72 16.09 19.45 0.18
N SER A 73 16.50 18.45 0.96
CA SER A 73 17.85 18.32 1.51
C SER A 73 18.41 16.93 1.23
N ASP A 74 19.66 16.89 0.77
CA ASP A 74 20.46 15.67 0.69
C ASP A 74 21.21 15.47 2.03
N ASN A 75 21.06 14.30 2.64
CA ASN A 75 21.69 13.95 3.92
C ASN A 75 22.89 12.98 3.78
N GLY A 76 23.34 12.72 2.55
CA GLY A 76 24.42 11.79 2.21
C GLY A 76 24.00 10.32 2.10
N SER A 77 22.79 9.97 2.52
CA SER A 77 22.19 8.63 2.32
C SER A 77 21.01 8.63 1.36
N GLY A 78 20.54 9.82 0.95
CA GLY A 78 19.41 10.03 0.09
C GLY A 78 18.86 11.44 0.27
N CYS A 79 17.82 11.73 -0.49
CA CYS A 79 17.05 12.95 -0.43
C CYS A 79 15.89 12.85 0.55
N GLN A 80 15.64 13.94 1.25
CA GLN A 80 14.45 14.13 2.08
C GLN A 80 13.90 15.53 1.92
N GLY A 81 12.57 15.65 1.86
CA GLY A 81 11.88 16.93 1.94
C GLY A 81 12.00 17.56 3.32
N THR A 82 11.92 18.88 3.34
CA THR A 82 11.99 19.75 4.50
C THR A 82 10.95 20.86 4.32
N GLY A 83 10.89 21.85 5.21
CA GLY A 83 10.06 23.04 4.98
C GLY A 83 8.56 22.77 4.87
N GLY A 84 8.09 21.62 5.38
CA GLY A 84 6.72 21.18 5.20
C GLY A 84 6.55 20.14 4.10
N TYR A 85 7.61 19.51 3.60
CA TYR A 85 7.62 18.26 2.83
C TYR A 85 8.34 17.13 3.57
N ASP A 86 8.40 17.18 4.91
CA ASP A 86 9.12 16.21 5.75
C ASP A 86 8.59 14.76 5.62
N ASP A 87 7.40 14.60 5.04
CA ASP A 87 6.78 13.32 4.69
C ASP A 87 7.28 12.70 3.36
N ILE A 88 8.15 13.41 2.62
CA ILE A 88 8.72 12.96 1.36
C ILE A 88 10.16 12.51 1.59
N ALA A 89 10.40 11.21 1.46
CA ALA A 89 11.72 10.60 1.48
C ALA A 89 11.67 9.28 0.69
N GLU A 90 12.83 8.65 0.52
CA GLU A 90 12.88 7.26 0.06
C GLU A 90 12.02 6.36 0.98
N GLY A 91 11.25 5.46 0.38
CA GLY A 91 10.29 4.61 1.08
C GLY A 91 8.92 5.26 1.35
N THR A 92 8.73 6.55 1.05
CA THR A 92 7.41 7.19 1.15
C THR A 92 6.38 6.45 0.30
N SER A 93 5.20 6.18 0.85
CA SER A 93 4.17 5.42 0.17
C SER A 93 3.63 6.13 -1.06
N VAL A 94 3.43 5.34 -2.12
CA VAL A 94 2.78 5.78 -3.36
C VAL A 94 1.52 4.94 -3.55
N THR A 95 0.37 5.61 -3.67
CA THR A 95 -0.93 4.95 -3.83
C THR A 95 -1.43 5.16 -5.24
N VAL A 96 -1.82 4.07 -5.91
CA VAL A 96 -2.42 4.12 -7.24
C VAL A 96 -3.91 3.83 -7.12
N TYR A 97 -4.70 4.73 -7.69
CA TYR A 97 -6.15 4.63 -7.74
C TYR A 97 -6.61 4.32 -9.16
N GLY A 98 -7.66 3.48 -9.26
CA GLY A 98 -8.35 3.18 -10.50
C GLY A 98 -9.30 4.30 -10.94
N ALA A 99 -10.01 4.06 -12.06
CA ALA A 99 -10.97 5.02 -12.59
C ALA A 99 -12.14 5.30 -11.62
N ASP A 100 -12.49 4.30 -10.81
CA ASP A 100 -13.55 4.37 -9.79
C ASP A 100 -13.06 4.97 -8.45
N SER A 101 -11.80 5.44 -8.41
CA SER A 101 -11.14 6.03 -7.23
C SER A 101 -10.97 5.05 -6.06
N ASP A 102 -11.01 3.76 -6.33
CA ASP A 102 -10.57 2.70 -5.45
C ASP A 102 -9.04 2.56 -5.48
N VAL A 103 -8.45 2.18 -4.35
CA VAL A 103 -7.01 1.87 -4.28
C VAL A 103 -6.80 0.51 -4.93
N ILE A 104 -6.07 0.50 -6.06
CA ILE A 104 -5.82 -0.72 -6.83
C ILE A 104 -4.41 -1.27 -6.62
N ALA A 105 -3.46 -0.41 -6.20
CA ALA A 105 -2.09 -0.81 -5.90
C ALA A 105 -1.40 0.21 -5.00
N THR A 106 -0.34 -0.24 -4.33
CA THR A 106 0.51 0.59 -3.47
C THR A 106 1.97 0.22 -3.65
N GLY A 107 2.84 1.23 -3.74
CA GLY A 107 4.29 1.08 -3.80
C GLY A 107 4.97 2.13 -2.94
N HIS A 108 6.18 2.50 -3.32
CA HIS A 108 6.97 3.47 -2.59
C HIS A 108 7.89 4.26 -3.53
N LEU A 109 8.33 5.42 -3.05
CA LEU A 109 9.48 6.12 -3.62
C LEU A 109 10.72 5.26 -3.40
N GLY A 110 11.45 5.00 -4.48
CA GLY A 110 12.71 4.28 -4.49
C GLY A 110 13.88 5.20 -4.22
N ASP A 111 15.02 4.86 -4.82
CA ASP A 111 16.26 5.61 -4.73
C ASP A 111 16.05 7.06 -5.18
N SER A 112 16.84 7.96 -4.60
CA SER A 112 16.75 9.38 -4.86
C SER A 112 18.08 9.99 -5.27
N ASN A 113 18.01 11.09 -6.03
CA ASN A 113 19.17 11.91 -6.35
C ASN A 113 18.84 13.41 -6.19
N SER A 114 19.85 14.21 -5.86
CA SER A 114 19.72 15.67 -5.80
C SER A 114 20.39 16.31 -7.03
N PRO A 115 19.63 16.67 -8.09
CA PRO A 115 20.20 17.27 -9.28
C PRO A 115 20.66 18.74 -9.05
N GLY A 116 20.27 19.35 -7.93
CA GLY A 116 20.66 20.70 -7.54
C GLY A 116 20.29 21.03 -6.10
N TYR A 117 20.80 22.16 -5.59
CA TYR A 117 20.48 22.61 -4.24
C TYR A 117 18.97 22.84 -4.06
N GLY A 118 18.40 22.25 -3.01
CA GLY A 118 16.97 22.41 -2.72
C GLY A 118 16.06 21.52 -3.57
N THR A 119 16.62 20.67 -4.45
CA THR A 119 15.84 19.80 -5.33
C THR A 119 16.23 18.34 -5.17
N CYS A 120 15.25 17.45 -5.35
CA CYS A 120 15.42 16.02 -5.28
C CYS A 120 14.50 15.33 -6.28
N THR A 121 14.97 14.23 -6.85
CA THR A 121 14.19 13.35 -7.72
C THR A 121 14.22 11.96 -7.13
N PHE A 122 13.05 11.35 -7.02
CA PHE A 122 12.84 10.00 -6.51
C PHE A 122 12.35 9.10 -7.64
N ASP A 123 12.87 7.89 -7.71
CA ASP A 123 12.30 6.86 -8.58
C ASP A 123 10.96 6.40 -8.00
N VAL A 124 10.01 6.07 -8.86
CA VAL A 124 8.71 5.54 -8.46
C VAL A 124 8.56 4.15 -9.02
N SER A 125 8.24 3.20 -8.14
CA SER A 125 7.92 1.83 -8.55
C SER A 125 6.73 1.31 -7.75
N VAL A 126 5.63 1.04 -8.47
CA VAL A 126 4.44 0.43 -7.90
C VAL A 126 4.20 -0.91 -8.59
N PRO A 127 4.46 -2.04 -7.92
CA PRO A 127 4.22 -3.36 -8.49
C PRO A 127 2.72 -3.70 -8.51
N ASP A 128 2.38 -4.75 -9.26
CA ASP A 128 1.06 -5.39 -9.26
C ASP A 128 -0.12 -4.48 -9.62
N VAL A 129 0.10 -3.43 -10.43
CA VAL A 129 -0.96 -2.54 -10.90
C VAL A 129 -1.83 -3.30 -11.91
N PRO A 130 -3.14 -3.46 -11.67
CA PRO A 130 -4.04 -4.12 -12.61
C PRO A 130 -4.15 -3.35 -13.93
N LYS A 131 -4.09 -4.06 -15.05
CA LYS A 131 -4.39 -3.50 -16.37
C LYS A 131 -5.90 -3.38 -16.58
N GLY A 132 -6.28 -2.50 -17.50
CA GLY A 132 -7.65 -2.35 -17.98
C GLY A 132 -8.38 -1.12 -17.47
N GLU A 133 -7.73 -0.32 -16.61
CA GLU A 133 -8.23 1.00 -16.24
C GLU A 133 -8.18 1.97 -17.42
N LYS A 134 -9.09 2.94 -17.44
CA LYS A 134 -9.07 4.02 -18.47
C LYS A 134 -7.99 5.05 -18.18
N PHE A 135 -7.79 5.33 -16.90
CA PHE A 135 -6.79 6.23 -16.36
C PHE A 135 -6.44 5.77 -14.95
N TYR A 136 -5.23 6.09 -14.53
CA TYR A 136 -4.75 5.84 -13.18
C TYR A 136 -4.58 7.18 -12.48
N LYS A 137 -4.75 7.22 -11.17
CA LYS A 137 -4.33 8.39 -10.37
C LYS A 137 -3.26 7.96 -9.39
N VAL A 138 -2.17 8.68 -9.35
CA VAL A 138 -1.05 8.38 -8.45
C VAL A 138 -0.97 9.46 -7.40
N GLU A 139 -0.97 9.06 -6.14
CA GLU A 139 -0.77 9.92 -4.99
C GLU A 139 0.53 9.54 -4.30
N VAL A 140 1.37 10.53 -4.04
CA VAL A 140 2.59 10.35 -3.26
C VAL A 140 2.33 10.90 -1.87
N SER A 141 2.53 10.06 -0.85
CA SER A 141 2.18 10.37 0.54
C SER A 141 0.69 10.70 0.69
N HIS A 142 0.36 11.99 0.74
CA HIS A 142 -1.00 12.54 0.81
C HIS A 142 -1.06 13.92 0.11
N ARG A 143 -0.14 14.17 -0.82
CA ARG A 143 0.09 15.49 -1.45
C ARG A 143 -0.75 15.71 -2.71
N GLY A 144 -1.87 15.00 -2.81
CA GLY A 144 -2.78 15.04 -3.95
C GLY A 144 -2.46 14.00 -5.02
N THR A 145 -3.34 13.93 -6.01
CA THR A 145 -3.33 12.89 -7.03
C THR A 145 -2.99 13.45 -8.41
N LEU A 146 -2.11 12.76 -9.14
CA LEU A 146 -1.81 13.03 -10.54
C LEU A 146 -2.45 11.98 -11.42
N GLN A 147 -3.22 12.41 -12.42
CA GLN A 147 -3.88 11.51 -13.34
C GLN A 147 -2.98 11.18 -14.53
N LEU A 148 -2.90 9.90 -14.88
CA LEU A 148 -2.18 9.35 -16.02
C LEU A 148 -3.14 8.57 -16.91
N THR A 149 -2.92 8.61 -18.21
CA THR A 149 -3.58 7.67 -19.12
C THR A 149 -3.05 6.26 -18.88
N ALA A 150 -3.83 5.25 -19.30
CA ALA A 150 -3.37 3.87 -19.19
C ALA A 150 -2.06 3.62 -19.95
N LYS A 151 -1.88 4.30 -21.08
CA LYS A 151 -0.68 4.18 -21.89
C LYS A 151 0.56 4.75 -21.20
N GLU A 152 0.44 5.93 -20.59
CA GLU A 152 1.55 6.55 -19.85
C GLU A 152 1.95 5.69 -18.65
N ALA A 153 0.97 5.19 -17.90
CA ALA A 153 1.23 4.31 -16.75
C ALA A 153 1.93 3.01 -17.17
N GLU A 154 1.43 2.32 -18.20
CA GLU A 154 2.00 1.06 -18.67
C GLU A 154 3.38 1.21 -19.33
N ASN A 155 3.69 2.40 -19.85
CA ASN A 155 4.99 2.71 -20.46
C ASN A 155 6.04 3.19 -19.44
N GLY A 156 5.68 3.37 -18.16
CA GLY A 156 6.58 3.92 -17.14
C GLY A 156 6.82 5.43 -17.29
N GLU A 157 5.84 6.16 -17.81
CA GLU A 157 5.93 7.60 -18.11
C GLU A 157 5.39 8.47 -16.97
N PHE A 158 5.28 7.93 -15.74
CA PHE A 158 4.84 8.74 -14.60
C PHE A 158 5.87 9.84 -14.31
N ALA A 159 5.40 11.09 -14.28
CA ALA A 159 6.19 12.25 -13.90
C ALA A 159 5.36 13.12 -12.95
N GLY A 160 5.74 13.13 -11.68
CA GLY A 160 5.12 13.99 -10.67
C GLY A 160 6.07 15.06 -10.17
N THR A 161 5.54 16.24 -9.83
CA THR A 161 6.34 17.36 -9.31
C THR A 161 5.63 18.05 -8.16
N LEU A 162 6.37 18.38 -7.10
CA LEU A 162 5.93 19.29 -6.03
C LEU A 162 6.99 20.37 -5.81
N GLY A 163 6.54 21.58 -5.51
CA GLY A 163 7.35 22.69 -5.06
C GLY A 163 7.02 23.99 -5.76
#